data_AF-X1E5R4-F1
#
_entry.id   AF-X1E5R4-F1
#
_cell.length_a   1.000
_cell.length_b   1.000
_cell.length_c   1.000
_cell.angle_alpha   90.00
_cell.angle_beta   90.00
_cell.angle_gamma   90.00
#
_symmetry.space_group_name_H-M   'P 1'
#
loop_
_entity.id
_entity.type
_entity.pdbx_description
1 polymer ?
#
loop_
_entity_poly.entity_id
_entity_poly.type
_entity_poly.pdbx_seq_one_letter_code
_entity_poly.pdbx_strand_id
1 'polypeptide(L)'
;MEGVVALDVNEKQLLNLIPDQVVKIIVTPIGGQGFLFGRGNQPISPEVIMRVGRENIHVICTPDKLHSFAGRPLLVDTGDAKVDQLLN
;
A
#
# COMPACT_ATOMS: atom_id res chain seq x y z
N MET A 1 22.96 1.95 8.61
CA MET A 1 21.48 1.88 8.51
C MET A 1 20.97 1.46 9.88
N GLU A 2 20.82 2.41 10.78
CA GLU A 2 20.12 2.15 12.05
C GLU A 2 18.63 2.41 11.79
N GLY A 3 17.77 1.43 12.05
CA GLY A 3 16.30 1.57 11.91
C GLY A 3 15.60 0.68 10.89
N VAL A 4 16.32 -0.13 10.09
CA VAL A 4 15.68 -1.13 9.22
C VAL A 4 15.50 -2.44 9.98
N VAL A 5 14.26 -2.89 10.14
CA VAL A 5 13.92 -4.14 10.84
C VAL A 5 13.91 -5.35 9.89
N ALA A 6 13.47 -5.16 8.65
CA ALA A 6 13.47 -6.20 7.62
C ALA A 6 13.37 -5.59 6.21
N LEU A 7 13.83 -6.32 5.19
CA LEU A 7 13.74 -5.96 3.77
C LEU A 7 13.12 -7.13 2.99
N ASP A 8 12.43 -6.82 1.89
CA ASP A 8 11.82 -7.80 0.97
C ASP A 8 10.98 -8.87 1.69
N VAL A 9 10.16 -8.40 2.64
CA VAL A 9 9.30 -9.27 3.45
C VAL A 9 8.02 -9.61 2.71
N ASN A 10 7.55 -10.85 2.90
CA ASN A 10 6.23 -11.28 2.44
C ASN A 10 5.12 -10.90 3.44
N GLU A 11 3.88 -11.20 3.07
CA GLU A 11 2.69 -10.95 3.89
C GLU A 11 2.83 -11.52 5.31
N LYS A 12 3.19 -12.81 5.44
CA LYS A 12 3.29 -13.47 6.75
C LYS A 12 4.30 -12.76 7.66
N GLN A 13 5.42 -12.33 7.11
CA GLN A 13 6.42 -11.57 7.85
C GLN A 13 5.89 -10.19 8.26
N LEU A 14 5.19 -9.48 7.37
CA LEU A 14 4.53 -8.22 7.72
C LEU A 14 3.49 -8.39 8.83
N LEU A 15 2.60 -9.38 8.73
CA LEU A 15 1.58 -9.66 9.74
C LEU A 15 2.15 -9.96 11.13
N ASN A 16 3.36 -10.53 11.20
CA ASN A 16 4.07 -10.79 12.46
C ASN A 16 4.73 -9.53 13.05
N LEU A 17 5.00 -8.51 12.23
CA LEU A 17 5.64 -7.26 12.66
C LEU A 17 4.63 -6.20 13.13
N ILE A 18 3.35 -6.36 12.80
CA ILE A 18 2.28 -5.38 13.08
C ILE A 18 1.35 -5.66 14.30
N PRO A 19 1.57 -6.64 15.21
CA PRO A 19 0.47 -7.12 16.05
C PRO A 19 -0.11 -6.10 17.05
N ASP A 20 0.65 -5.09 17.50
CA ASP A 20 0.22 -4.21 18.60
C ASP A 20 0.76 -2.76 18.49
N GLN A 21 1.02 -2.28 17.28
CA GLN A 21 1.64 -0.96 17.06
C GLN A 21 0.81 -0.11 16.09
N VAL A 22 0.89 1.22 16.25
CA VAL A 22 0.41 2.13 15.22
C VAL A 22 1.38 2.05 14.03
N VAL A 23 0.96 1.36 12.98
CA VAL A 23 1.75 1.13 11.78
C VAL A 23 1.29 2.09 10.69
N LYS A 24 2.23 2.57 9.87
CA LYS A 24 1.94 3.38 8.69
C LYS A 24 2.47 2.70 7.44
N ILE A 25 1.68 2.72 6.37
CA ILE A 25 2.14 2.34 5.04
C ILE A 25 2.54 3.61 4.31
N ILE A 26 3.79 3.68 3.86
CA ILE A 26 4.27 4.75 2.97
C ILE A 26 4.50 4.12 1.61
N VAL A 27 3.73 4.53 0.60
CA VAL A 27 3.72 3.91 -0.72
C VAL A 27 3.77 4.96 -1.83
N THR A 28 4.38 4.60 -2.96
CA THR A 28 4.28 5.38 -4.21
C THR A 28 3.37 4.64 -5.19
N PRO A 29 2.62 5.36 -6.04
CA PRO A 29 1.92 4.72 -7.14
C PRO A 29 2.88 3.95 -8.06
N ILE A 30 2.43 2.78 -8.50
CA ILE A 30 3.06 1.94 -9.50
C ILE A 30 3.03 2.70 -10.84
N GLY A 31 4.20 2.84 -11.47
CA GLY A 31 4.37 3.64 -12.68
C GLY A 31 3.51 3.16 -13.85
N GLY A 32 3.16 4.09 -14.76
CA GLY A 32 2.43 3.81 -16.00
C GLY A 32 0.92 3.57 -15.84
N GLN A 33 0.50 2.95 -14.74
CA GLN A 33 -0.90 2.54 -14.52
C GLN A 33 -1.58 3.29 -13.37
N GLY A 34 -0.82 3.75 -12.36
CA GLY A 34 -1.37 4.50 -11.24
C GLY A 34 -1.96 3.66 -10.11
N PHE A 35 -1.71 2.35 -10.09
CA PHE A 35 -2.13 1.49 -8.99
C PHE A 35 -1.35 1.79 -7.70
N LEU A 36 -2.04 1.82 -6.56
CA LEU A 36 -1.45 1.86 -5.22
C LEU A 36 -1.24 0.46 -4.67
N PHE A 37 -2.28 -0.37 -4.81
CA PHE A 37 -2.29 -1.78 -4.44
C PHE A 37 -2.94 -2.53 -5.61
N GLY A 38 -2.29 -3.58 -6.09
CA GLY A 38 -2.76 -4.37 -7.22
C GLY A 38 -2.88 -5.85 -6.86
N ARG A 39 -3.57 -6.65 -7.67
CA ARG A 39 -3.85 -8.07 -7.42
C ARG A 39 -2.63 -8.95 -7.72
N GLY A 40 -2.35 -9.95 -6.88
CA GLY A 40 -1.30 -10.96 -7.15
C GLY A 40 -0.35 -11.19 -5.97
N ASN A 41 0.97 -11.15 -6.22
CA ASN A 41 1.99 -11.26 -5.18
C ASN A 41 1.99 -9.98 -4.32
N GLN A 42 1.12 -9.97 -3.31
CA GLN A 42 0.86 -8.84 -2.43
C GLN A 42 1.51 -9.06 -1.05
N PRO A 43 2.72 -8.54 -0.82
CA PRO A 43 3.21 -8.39 0.55
C PRO A 43 2.25 -7.55 1.40
N ILE A 44 1.72 -6.47 0.82
CA ILE A 44 0.70 -5.62 1.42
C ILE A 44 -0.67 -6.13 0.95
N SER A 45 -1.14 -7.18 1.60
CA SER A 45 -2.40 -7.86 1.31
C SER A 45 -3.62 -7.11 1.88
N PRO A 46 -4.86 -7.51 1.53
CA PRO A 46 -6.08 -7.04 2.18
C PRO A 46 -6.02 -7.08 3.71
N GLU A 47 -5.49 -8.16 4.30
CA GLU A 47 -5.37 -8.32 5.76
C GLU A 47 -4.41 -7.29 6.37
N VAL A 48 -3.27 -7.05 5.72
CA VAL A 48 -2.33 -6.00 6.15
C VAL A 48 -3.00 -4.63 6.10
N ILE A 49 -3.71 -4.32 5.01
CA ILE A 49 -4.40 -3.04 4.82
C ILE A 49 -5.49 -2.84 5.89
N MET A 50 -6.29 -3.87 6.17
CA MET A 50 -7.34 -3.81 7.19
C MET A 50 -6.78 -3.54 8.59
N ARG A 51 -5.65 -4.15 8.95
CA ARG A 51 -5.00 -3.91 10.25
C ARG A 51 -4.39 -2.53 10.36
N VAL A 52 -3.83 -2.01 9.26
CA VAL A 52 -3.21 -0.67 9.25
C VAL A 52 -4.27 0.43 9.23
N GLY A 53 -5.39 0.23 8.52
CA GLY A 53 -6.42 1.26 8.35
C GLY A 53 -6.06 2.31 7.29
N ARG A 54 -7.08 2.80 6.57
CA ARG A 54 -6.91 3.76 5.46
C ARG A 54 -6.22 5.05 5.90
N GLU A 55 -6.54 5.51 7.11
CA GLU A 55 -6.03 6.74 7.70
C GLU A 55 -4.51 6.72 7.95
N ASN A 56 -3.90 5.53 7.97
CA ASN A 56 -2.46 5.33 8.17
C ASN A 56 -1.71 5.02 6.86
N ILE A 57 -2.37 5.16 5.71
CA ILE A 57 -1.76 4.99 4.38
C ILE A 57 -1.39 6.36 3.81
N HIS A 58 -0.09 6.58 3.63
CA HIS A 58 0.47 7.79 3.04
C HIS A 58 0.98 7.50 1.63
N VAL A 59 0.32 8.10 0.65
CA VAL A 59 0.75 8.06 -0.76
C VAL A 59 1.72 9.21 -1.01
N ILE A 60 2.93 8.90 -1.44
CA ILE A 60 3.97 9.89 -1.74
C ILE A 60 4.48 9.67 -3.17
N CYS A 61 4.56 10.75 -3.95
CA CYS A 61 5.17 10.75 -5.27
C CYS A 61 5.73 12.12 -5.62
N THR A 62 6.63 12.17 -6.61
CA THR A 62 7.12 13.43 -7.16
C THR A 62 6.02 14.12 -7.96
N PRO A 63 6.06 15.46 -8.11
CA PRO A 63 5.13 16.19 -8.98
C PRO A 63 5.08 15.63 -10.40
N ASP A 64 6.24 15.27 -10.97
CA ASP A 64 6.31 14.70 -12.33
C ASP A 64 5.59 13.35 -12.44
N LYS A 65 5.74 12.47 -11.43
CA LYS A 65 5.01 11.20 -11.41
C LYS A 65 3.51 11.45 -11.30
N LEU A 66 3.07 12.40 -10.47
CA LEU A 66 1.66 12.77 -10.35
C LEU A 66 1.09 13.29 -11.68
N HIS A 67 1.82 14.20 -12.35
CA HIS A 67 1.43 14.73 -13.65
C HIS A 67 1.37 13.66 -14.75
N SER A 68 2.21 12.61 -14.68
CA SER A 68 2.19 11.51 -15.64
C SER A 68 0.87 10.75 -15.70
N PHE A 69 0.04 10.85 -14.66
CA PHE A 69 -1.30 10.25 -14.65
C PHE A 69 -2.34 11.09 -15.41
N ALA A 70 -2.01 12.33 -15.80
CA ALA A 70 -2.87 13.21 -16.60
C ALA A 70 -4.28 13.39 -16.00
N GLY A 71 -4.35 13.56 -14.68
CA GLY A 71 -5.62 13.74 -13.95
C GLY A 71 -6.45 12.47 -13.76
N ARG A 72 -5.97 11.30 -14.23
CA ARG A 72 -6.61 10.01 -13.91
C ARG A 72 -6.50 9.72 -12.41
N PRO A 73 -7.52 9.08 -11.81
CA PRO A 73 -7.46 8.68 -10.41
C PRO A 73 -6.36 7.63 -10.19
N LEU A 74 -5.87 7.56 -8.95
CA LEU A 74 -5.10 6.41 -8.50
C LEU A 74 -6.02 5.20 -8.36
N LEU A 75 -5.49 4.02 -8.66
CA LEU A 75 -6.27 2.79 -8.73
C LEU A 75 -5.93 1.85 -7.58
N VAL A 76 -6.91 1.05 -7.17
CA VAL A 76 -6.74 -0.05 -6.22
C VAL A 76 -7.46 -1.28 -6.79
N ASP A 77 -6.81 -2.43 -6.68
CA ASP A 77 -7.38 -3.75 -6.93
C ASP A 77 -6.67 -4.71 -5.98
N THR A 78 -7.19 -4.84 -4.76
CA THR A 78 -6.61 -5.73 -3.76
C THR A 78 -7.08 -7.17 -3.93
N GLY A 79 -8.06 -7.43 -4.81
CA GLY A 79 -8.72 -8.72 -4.94
C GLY A 79 -9.72 -9.03 -3.82
N ASP A 80 -9.91 -8.12 -2.85
CA ASP A 80 -10.93 -8.18 -1.82
C ASP A 80 -11.87 -6.98 -1.94
N ALA A 81 -13.14 -7.24 -2.23
CA ALA A 81 -14.13 -6.20 -2.49
C ALA A 81 -14.37 -5.26 -1.29
N LYS A 82 -14.20 -5.74 -0.06
CA LYS A 82 -14.38 -4.90 1.14
C LYS A 82 -13.21 -3.94 1.29
N VAL A 83 -11.99 -4.40 1.03
CA VAL A 83 -10.80 -3.54 1.10
C VAL A 83 -10.77 -2.56 -0.06
N ASP A 84 -11.17 -2.98 -1.26
CA ASP A 84 -11.33 -2.07 -2.40
C ASP A 84 -12.37 -0.98 -2.10
N GLN A 85 -13.50 -1.34 -1.45
CA GLN A 85 -14.49 -0.36 -1.01
C GLN A 85 -13.96 0.57 0.10
N LEU A 86 -13.15 0.04 1.03
CA LEU A 86 -12.52 0.84 2.08
C LEU A 86 -11.61 1.93 1.49
N LEU A 87 -10.90 1.63 0.40
CA LEU A 87 -9.88 2.50 -0.19
C LEU A 87 -10.41 3.49 -1.24
N ASN A 88 -11.56 3.23 -1.86
CA ASN A 88 -12.24 4.17 -2.76
C ASN A 88 -12.93 5.30 -1.98
#